data_AF-A0AA43JEZ2-F1
#
_entry.id   AF-A0AA43JEZ2-F1
#
_cell.length_a   1.000
_cell.length_b   1.000
_cell.length_c   1.000
_cell.angle_alpha   90.00
_cell.angle_beta   90.00
_cell.angle_gamma   90.00
#
_symmetry.space_group_name_H-M   'P 1'
#
loop_
_entity.id
_entity.type
_entity.pdbx_description
1 polymer ?
#
loop_
_entity_poly.entity_id
_entity_poly.type
_entity_poly.pdbx_seq_one_letter_code
_entity_poly.pdbx_strand_id
1 'polypeptide(L)' 'GGIATSNSLYKEIDGVYTLFLKDNKVAWQIGVSYLLAGQLLDQLASGNAAASGAKAVNQIWGYTQLHVNF' A
#
# COMPACT_ATOMS: atom_id res chain seq x y z
N GLY A 1 -3.58 1.90 28.64
CA GLY A 1 -3.31 1.94 27.19
C GLY A 1 -1.92 2.48 26.99
N GLY A 2 -1.05 1.75 26.29
CA GLY A 2 0.32 2.20 26.03
C GLY A 2 0.35 3.35 25.04
N ILE A 3 1.11 4.40 25.34
CA ILE A 3 1.35 5.53 24.44
C ILE A 3 2.15 5.01 23.25
N ALA A 4 1.70 5.26 22.02
CA ALA A 4 2.48 4.95 20.83
C ALA A 4 3.77 5.79 20.85
N THR A 5 4.93 5.13 20.83
CA THR A 5 6.26 5.76 20.91
C THR A 5 7.00 5.78 19.57
N SER A 6 6.46 5.11 18.54
CA SER A 6 7.06 5.08 17.20
C SER A 6 6.38 6.06 16.24
N ASN A 7 7.17 6.73 15.39
CA ASN A 7 6.67 7.63 14.33
C ASN A 7 6.61 6.94 12.95
N SER A 8 6.90 5.64 12.86
CA SER A 8 6.90 4.92 11.58
C SER A 8 5.53 4.27 11.34
N LEU A 9 4.74 4.86 10.43
CA LEU A 9 3.42 4.38 10.06
C LEU A 9 3.49 3.20 9.08
N TYR A 10 4.12 3.37 7.92
CA TYR A 10 4.45 2.30 6.97
C TYR A 10 5.59 2.73 6.05
N LYS A 11 6.16 1.78 5.31
CA LYS A 11 7.01 2.02 4.13
C LYS A 11 6.34 1.39 2.91
N GLU A 12 6.55 1.95 1.73
CA GLU A 12 5.87 1.50 0.51
C GLU A 12 6.88 1.36 -0.64
N ILE A 13 6.68 0.33 -1.48
CA ILE A 13 7.39 0.13 -2.73
C ILE A 13 6.35 0.06 -3.84
N ASP A 14 6.40 1.04 -4.75
CA ASP A 14 5.49 1.15 -5.87
C ASP A 14 6.16 0.77 -7.20
N GLY A 15 5.43 0.04 -8.03
CA GLY A 15 5.81 -0.29 -9.41
C GLY A 15 4.68 0.06 -10.35
N VAL A 16 4.98 0.83 -11.40
CA VAL A 16 4.02 1.25 -12.41
C VAL A 16 4.58 1.01 -13.80
N TYR A 17 3.78 0.40 -14.66
CA TYR A 17 4.10 0.20 -16.06
C TYR A 17 2.96 0.72 -16.93
N THR A 18 3.30 1.56 -17.91
CA THR A 18 2.34 2.13 -18.86
C THR A 18 2.76 1.79 -20.28
N LEU A 19 1.85 1.19 -21.03
CA LEU A 19 1.94 0.96 -22.45
C LEU A 19 1.10 1.99 -23.19
N PHE A 20 1.74 2.85 -23.97
CA PHE A 20 1.05 3.76 -24.88
C PHE A 20 0.73 3.01 -26.19
N LEU A 21 -0.55 2.97 -26.53
CA LEU A 21 -1.13 2.34 -27.71
C LEU A 21 -1.53 3.43 -28.71
N LYS A 22 -1.67 3.01 -29.99
CA LYS A 22 -2.07 3.80 -31.18
C LYS A 22 -2.14 5.32 -30.98
N ASP A 23 -1.17 6.02 -31.55
CA ASP A 23 -1.09 7.50 -31.57
C ASP A 23 -1.11 8.16 -30.18
N ASN A 24 -0.74 7.43 -29.11
CA ASN A 24 -0.87 7.85 -27.71
C ASN A 24 -2.31 8.20 -27.29
N LYS A 25 -3.32 7.77 -28.08
CA LYS A 25 -4.73 8.00 -27.80
C LYS A 25 -5.30 6.98 -26.83
N VAL A 26 -4.63 5.84 -26.67
CA VAL A 26 -4.99 4.82 -25.69
C VAL A 26 -3.75 4.50 -24.88
N ALA A 27 -3.88 4.38 -23.56
CA ALA A 27 -2.80 3.88 -22.72
C ALA A 27 -3.33 2.80 -21.79
N TRP A 28 -2.60 1.69 -21.69
CA TRP A 28 -2.88 0.65 -20.72
C TRP A 28 -1.84 0.73 -19.60
N GLN A 29 -2.30 0.87 -18.37
CA GLN A 29 -1.46 0.98 -17.20
C GLN A 29 -1.72 -0.21 -16.27
N ILE A 30 -0.65 -0.75 -15.71
CA ILE A 30 -0.70 -1.65 -14.57
C ILE A 30 0.14 -1.05 -13.45
N GLY A 31 -0.30 -1.24 -12.22
CA GLY A 31 0.49 -0.86 -11.06
C GLY A 31 0.36 -1.87 -9.94
N VAL A 32 1.39 -1.93 -9.12
CA VAL A 32 1.48 -2.76 -7.93
C VAL A 32 2.13 -1.94 -6.83
N SER A 33 1.71 -2.15 -5.60
CA SER A 33 2.31 -1.56 -4.43
C SER A 33 2.41 -2.59 -3.32
N TYR A 34 3.53 -2.53 -2.60
CA TYR A 34 3.81 -3.35 -1.43
C TYR A 34 4.05 -2.46 -0.21
N LEU A 35 3.14 -2.56 0.76
CA LEU A 35 3.15 -1.80 2.01
C LEU A 35 3.73 -2.66 3.12
N LEU A 36 4.83 -2.17 3.70
CA LEU A 36 5.49 -2.70 4.89
C LEU A 36 4.94 -1.96 6.10
N ALA A 37 4.19 -2.65 6.95
CA ALA A 37 3.62 -2.04 8.14
C ALA A 37 4.71 -1.52 9.08
N GLY A 38 4.53 -0.30 9.57
CA GLY A 38 5.43 0.31 10.54
C GLY A 38 5.04 -0.02 11.97
N GLN A 39 5.98 0.23 12.88
CA GLN A 39 5.82 -0.07 14.31
C GLN A 39 4.66 0.68 14.97
N LEU A 40 4.22 1.81 14.43
CA LEU A 40 3.04 2.52 14.94
C LEU A 40 1.77 1.70 14.73
N LEU A 41 1.64 1.00 13.58
CA LEU A 41 0.50 0.11 13.33
C LEU A 41 0.55 -1.13 14.24
N ASP A 42 1.75 -1.66 14.51
CA ASP A 42 1.94 -2.75 15.49
C ASP A 42 1.56 -2.31 16.91
N GLN A 43 1.94 -1.10 17.32
CA GLN A 43 1.60 -0.52 18.62
C GLN A 43 0.10 -0.23 18.75
N LEU A 44 -0.55 0.23 17.68
CA LEU A 44 -2.00 0.44 17.64
C LEU A 44 -2.76 -0.89 17.68
N ALA A 45 -2.34 -1.89 16.92
CA ALA A 45 -2.92 -3.23 16.93
C ALA A 45 -2.79 -3.90 18.30
N SER A 46 -1.62 -3.78 18.94
CA SER A 46 -1.37 -4.32 20.28
C SER A 46 -2.02 -3.53 21.41
N GLY A 47 -2.19 -2.21 21.27
CA GLY A 47 -2.91 -1.38 22.24
C GLY A 47 -4.42 -1.60 22.22
N ASN A 48 -4.97 -2.05 21.08
CA ASN A 48 -6.38 -2.37 20.90
C ASN A 48 -6.70 -3.85 21.19
N ALA A 49 -5.73 -4.75 21.01
CA ALA A 49 -5.85 -6.17 21.32
C ALA A 49 -5.39 -6.47 22.76
N ALA A 50 -6.29 -6.36 23.73
CA ALA A 50 -6.12 -7.06 24.99
C ALA A 50 -5.91 -8.56 24.70
N ALA A 51 -4.70 -9.06 24.99
CA ALA A 51 -4.31 -10.47 25.13
C ALA A 51 -3.73 -11.28 23.95
N SER A 52 -3.56 -10.81 22.70
CA SER A 52 -2.95 -11.69 21.67
C SER A 52 -2.32 -10.97 20.46
N GLY A 53 -0.98 -10.87 20.44
CA GLY A 53 -0.09 -11.06 19.27
C GLY A 53 -0.38 -10.42 17.89
N ALA A 54 -1.36 -9.53 17.74
CA ALA A 54 -1.73 -8.96 16.44
C ALA A 54 -0.65 -7.99 15.94
N LYS A 55 0.12 -8.42 14.93
CA LYS A 55 1.01 -7.56 14.16
C LYS A 55 0.25 -6.94 13.01
N ALA A 56 0.58 -5.71 12.66
CA ALA A 56 0.11 -5.11 11.43
C ALA A 56 0.67 -5.93 10.25
N VAL A 57 -0.22 -6.32 9.33
CA VAL A 57 0.10 -7.23 8.24
C VAL A 57 0.56 -6.41 7.04
N ASN A 58 1.67 -6.83 6.41
CA ASN A 58 2.08 -6.25 5.13
C ASN A 58 0.97 -6.42 4.09
N GLN A 59 0.77 -5.43 3.24
CA GLN A 59 -0.26 -5.46 2.22
C GLN A 59 0.34 -5.39 0.83
N ILE A 60 -0.28 -6.11 -0.10
CA ILE A 60 -0.03 -5.97 -1.53
C ILE A 60 -1.35 -5.58 -2.20
N TRP A 61 -1.31 -4.57 -3.05
CA TRP A 61 -2.43 -4.23 -3.91
C TRP A 61 -1.91 -3.94 -5.32
N GLY A 62 -2.80 -4.12 -6.29
CA GLY A 62 -2.49 -3.86 -7.67
C GLY A 62 -3.72 -3.42 -8.43
N TYR A 63 -3.49 -2.75 -9.55
CA TYR A 63 -4.53 -2.23 -10.40
C TYR A 63 -4.16 -2.40 -11.87
N THR A 64 -5.20 -2.38 -12.70
CA THR A 64 -5.08 -2.19 -14.13
C THR A 64 -6.04 -1.10 -14.57
N GLN A 65 -5.59 -0.21 -15.45
CA GLN A 65 -6.35 0.93 -15.91
C GLN A 65 -6.17 1.10 -17.43
N LEU A 66 -7.26 1.46 -18.11
CA LEU A 66 -7.25 1.85 -19.51
C LEU A 66 -7.59 3.35 -19.60
N HIS A 67 -6.72 4.11 -20.24
CA HIS A 67 -6.94 5.52 -20.56
C HIS A 67 -7.31 5.60 -22.04
N VAL A 68 -8.40 6.28 -22.36
CA VAL A 68 -8.82 6.55 -23.74
C VAL A 68 -8.99 8.06 -23.87
N ASN A 69 -8.18 8.66 -24.75
CA ASN A 69 -8.19 10.07 -25.08
C ASN A 69 -8.91 10.24 -26.43
N PHE A 70 -10.06 10.92 -26.40
CA PHE A 70 -10.87 11.24 -27.59
C PHE A 70 -10.42 12.54 -28.24
#